data_AF-A0A8T3X1L3-F1
#
_entry.id   AF-A0A8T3X1L3-F1
#
_cell.length_a   1.000
_cell.length_b   1.000
_cell.length_c   1.000
_cell.angle_alpha   90.00
_cell.angle_beta   90.00
_cell.angle_gamma   90.00
#
_symmetry.space_group_name_H-M   'P 1'
#
loop_
_entity.id
_entity.type
_entity.pdbx_description
1 polymer ?
#
loop_
_entity_poly.entity_id
_entity_poly.type
_entity_poly.pdbx_seq_one_letter_code
_entity_poly.pdbx_strand_id
1 'polypeptide(L)'
;MDVDDFLDRELSELGLGTDKYEKLKTGVPEFKEDFQQSPLFESITSSLSRGNLDEAEQSYVRLWNTLAQQNVKWNKEIYEQLAAASRQFSSILNNAYDDIKKKANHAYELISRARAAMKEGKKEQPFKLYSEIQEISNSIPNPFFEEKKIMQEQVMEFYKELKNTTDNELIKRVYILVNELNRMIERINDLVRKRDMPNAIANYIKCMELYNQVPEGFLRHKNSIGMRLLDIYKSLSIYTEISILQRQLSQQPSQRPSQIQQGQQAQKAAEPQSGMSLSEKKESAKRNIEKGFYKEAINDIQEALQMDPRDPEAKVLHAKIKTLS
;
A
#
# COMPACT_ATOMS: atom_id res chain seq x y z
N MET A 1 -15.78 -29.55 1.50
CA MET A 1 -15.96 -29.29 0.07
C MET A 1 -15.03 -30.23 -0.63
N ASP A 2 -15.58 -31.17 -1.38
CA ASP A 2 -14.80 -32.10 -2.18
C ASP A 2 -14.17 -31.33 -3.35
N VAL A 3 -13.01 -31.79 -3.81
CA VAL A 3 -12.29 -31.13 -4.92
C VAL A 3 -13.14 -31.18 -6.20
N ASP A 4 -13.95 -32.23 -6.36
CA ASP A 4 -14.84 -32.42 -7.51
C ASP A 4 -15.97 -31.36 -7.53
N ASP A 5 -16.57 -31.04 -6.37
CA ASP A 5 -17.61 -30.00 -6.28
C ASP A 5 -17.09 -28.59 -6.61
N PHE A 6 -15.81 -28.32 -6.34
CA PHE A 6 -15.18 -27.05 -6.67
C PHE A 6 -14.91 -26.93 -8.17
N LEU A 7 -14.46 -28.02 -8.80
CA LEU A 7 -14.18 -28.07 -10.23
C LEU A 7 -15.46 -27.95 -11.08
N ASP A 8 -16.53 -28.63 -10.70
CA ASP A 8 -17.83 -28.55 -11.41
C ASP A 8 -18.45 -27.16 -11.35
N ARG A 9 -18.20 -26.43 -10.25
CA ARG A 9 -18.68 -25.07 -10.06
C ARG A 9 -17.86 -24.06 -10.87
N GLU A 10 -16.53 -24.14 -10.84
CA GLU A 10 -15.65 -23.29 -11.66
C GLU A 10 -15.88 -23.52 -13.16
N LEU A 11 -16.07 -24.77 -13.59
CA LEU A 11 -16.41 -25.11 -14.98
C LEU A 11 -17.79 -24.59 -15.41
N SER A 12 -18.77 -24.59 -14.49
CA SER A 12 -20.08 -23.99 -14.73
C SER A 12 -20.01 -22.46 -14.84
N GLU A 13 -19.19 -21.79 -14.03
CA GLU A 13 -19.00 -20.33 -14.10
C GLU A 13 -18.26 -19.89 -15.38
N LEU A 14 -17.38 -20.73 -15.91
CA LEU A 14 -16.70 -20.52 -17.20
C LEU A 14 -17.56 -20.88 -18.42
N GLY A 15 -18.79 -21.38 -18.23
CA GLY A 15 -19.68 -21.78 -19.32
C GLY A 15 -19.25 -23.06 -20.05
N LEU A 16 -18.35 -23.85 -19.45
CA LEU A 16 -17.86 -25.13 -19.94
C LEU A 16 -18.58 -26.34 -19.31
N GLY A 17 -19.61 -26.09 -18.51
CA GLY A 17 -20.45 -27.13 -17.90
C GLY A 17 -21.06 -28.07 -18.95
N THR A 18 -20.97 -29.37 -18.65
CA THR A 18 -21.36 -30.51 -19.51
C THR A 18 -22.83 -30.58 -19.89
N ASP A 19 -23.67 -29.68 -19.35
CA ASP A 19 -25.14 -29.77 -19.43
C ASP A 19 -25.77 -28.96 -20.59
N LYS A 20 -24.95 -28.39 -21.48
CA LYS A 20 -25.43 -27.76 -22.72
C LYS A 20 -24.89 -28.41 -23.98
N TYR A 21 -25.07 -29.72 -24.11
CA TYR A 21 -25.38 -30.29 -25.43
C TYR A 21 -26.85 -29.97 -25.75
N GLU A 22 -27.14 -28.69 -26.00
CA GLU A 22 -28.32 -28.30 -26.74
C GLU A 22 -28.28 -29.07 -28.05
N LYS A 23 -29.31 -29.91 -28.26
CA LYS A 23 -29.55 -30.60 -29.53
C LYS A 23 -29.59 -29.57 -30.65
N LEU A 24 -28.43 -29.33 -31.27
CA LEU A 24 -28.29 -28.65 -32.54
C LEU A 24 -29.24 -29.37 -33.50
N LYS A 25 -30.31 -28.66 -33.88
CA LYS A 25 -31.27 -29.12 -34.87
C LYS A 25 -30.48 -29.47 -36.13
N THR A 26 -30.50 -30.76 -36.45
CA THR A 26 -29.97 -31.38 -37.65
C THR A 26 -30.70 -30.86 -38.89
N GLY A 27 -30.32 -29.68 -39.35
CA GLY A 27 -30.37 -29.35 -40.77
C GLY A 27 -28.95 -29.51 -41.29
N VAL A 28 -28.56 -30.73 -41.65
CA VAL A 28 -27.26 -30.98 -42.29
C VAL A 28 -27.39 -30.41 -43.71
N PRO A 29 -26.67 -29.33 -44.06
CA PRO A 29 -26.57 -28.95 -45.45
C PRO A 29 -25.77 -30.05 -46.15
N GLU A 30 -26.40 -30.69 -47.14
CA GLU A 30 -25.78 -31.73 -47.96
C GLU A 30 -24.75 -31.05 -48.88
N PHE A 31 -23.55 -30.81 -48.36
CA PHE A 31 -22.42 -30.32 -49.15
C PHE A 31 -21.86 -31.47 -50.00
N LYS A 32 -22.16 -31.44 -51.31
CA LYS A 32 -21.57 -32.30 -52.34
C LYS A 32 -20.42 -31.59 -53.07
N GLU A 33 -19.66 -30.78 -52.36
CA GLU A 33 -18.45 -30.18 -52.92
C GLU A 33 -17.26 -31.00 -52.50
N ASP A 34 -16.43 -31.35 -53.48
CA ASP A 34 -15.11 -31.93 -53.27
C ASP A 34 -14.39 -31.08 -52.22
N PHE A 35 -13.74 -31.74 -51.26
CA PHE A 35 -13.04 -31.12 -50.14
C PHE A 35 -11.83 -30.32 -50.66
N GLN A 36 -12.08 -29.18 -51.31
CA GLN A 36 -11.05 -28.21 -51.68
C GLN A 36 -10.44 -27.70 -50.38
N GLN A 37 -9.10 -27.64 -50.35
CA GLN A 37 -8.27 -27.33 -49.19
C GLN A 37 -8.99 -26.41 -48.20
N SER A 38 -9.42 -26.99 -47.07
CA SER A 38 -10.19 -26.23 -46.10
C SER A 38 -9.39 -25.01 -45.67
N PRO A 39 -9.96 -23.79 -45.66
CA PRO A 39 -9.28 -22.57 -45.23
C PRO A 39 -8.70 -22.68 -43.80
N LEU A 40 -9.15 -23.69 -43.03
CA LEU A 40 -8.59 -24.05 -41.73
C LEU A 40 -7.15 -24.57 -41.82
N PHE A 41 -6.77 -25.33 -42.86
CA PHE A 41 -5.38 -25.79 -43.03
C PHE A 41 -4.44 -24.62 -43.32
N GLU A 42 -4.86 -23.67 -44.16
CA GLU A 42 -4.12 -22.44 -44.40
C GLU A 42 -4.03 -21.58 -43.14
N SER A 43 -5.11 -21.51 -42.35
CA SER A 43 -5.08 -20.80 -41.06
C SER A 43 -4.09 -21.43 -40.08
N ILE A 44 -4.09 -22.77 -39.94
CA ILE A 44 -3.14 -23.46 -39.04
C ILE A 44 -1.71 -23.20 -39.49
N THR A 45 -1.40 -23.41 -40.77
CA THR A 45 -0.05 -23.20 -41.31
C THR A 45 0.40 -21.74 -41.20
N SER A 46 -0.50 -20.78 -41.45
CA SER A 46 -0.23 -19.35 -41.28
C SER A 46 0.04 -18.98 -39.82
N SER A 47 -0.82 -19.38 -38.87
CA SER A 47 -0.61 -19.09 -37.44
C SER A 47 0.65 -19.75 -36.89
N LEU A 48 0.94 -20.99 -37.32
CA LEU A 48 2.19 -21.69 -37.00
C LEU A 48 3.42 -20.95 -37.54
N SER A 49 3.39 -20.49 -38.79
CA SER A 49 4.50 -19.72 -39.38
C SER A 49 4.75 -18.38 -38.70
N ARG A 50 3.70 -17.80 -38.08
CA ARG A 50 3.78 -16.59 -37.26
C ARG A 50 4.18 -16.84 -35.81
N GLY A 51 4.30 -18.11 -35.40
CA GLY A 51 4.57 -18.49 -34.02
C GLY A 51 3.38 -18.29 -33.05
N ASN A 52 2.17 -18.05 -33.57
CA ASN A 52 0.98 -17.90 -32.74
C ASN A 52 0.37 -19.28 -32.43
N LEU A 53 0.87 -19.90 -31.37
CA LEU A 53 0.50 -21.26 -30.98
C LEU A 53 -0.95 -21.36 -30.49
N ASP A 54 -1.46 -20.32 -29.81
CA ASP A 54 -2.84 -20.29 -29.31
C ASP A 54 -3.85 -20.32 -30.47
N GLU A 55 -3.63 -19.50 -31.51
CA GLU A 55 -4.48 -19.52 -32.71
C GLU A 55 -4.34 -20.84 -33.49
N ALA A 56 -3.10 -21.36 -33.59
CA ALA A 56 -2.86 -22.62 -34.28
C ALA A 56 -3.59 -23.79 -33.60
N GLU A 57 -3.56 -23.84 -32.26
CA GLU A 57 -4.31 -24.82 -31.47
C GLU A 57 -5.82 -24.69 -31.71
N GLN A 58 -6.38 -23.47 -31.61
CA GLN A 58 -7.80 -23.26 -31.83
C GLN A 58 -8.25 -23.66 -33.24
N SER A 59 -7.48 -23.30 -34.26
CA SER A 59 -7.77 -23.69 -35.65
C SER A 59 -7.67 -25.20 -35.86
N TYR A 60 -6.72 -25.87 -35.19
CA TYR A 60 -6.60 -27.32 -35.22
C TYR A 60 -7.79 -28.03 -34.56
N VAL A 61 -8.23 -27.56 -33.39
CA VAL A 61 -9.43 -28.08 -32.71
C VAL A 61 -10.68 -27.88 -33.56
N ARG A 62 -10.84 -26.71 -34.19
CA ARG A 62 -11.96 -26.43 -35.11
C ARG A 62 -11.93 -27.35 -36.33
N LEU A 63 -10.75 -27.59 -36.91
CA LEU A 63 -10.59 -28.53 -38.02
C LEU A 63 -11.06 -29.94 -37.61
N TRP A 64 -10.61 -30.45 -36.46
CA TRP A 64 -11.03 -31.76 -35.96
C TRP A 64 -12.54 -31.84 -35.71
N ASN A 65 -13.13 -30.83 -35.09
CA ASN A 65 -14.57 -30.78 -34.86
C ASN A 65 -15.36 -30.78 -36.19
N THR A 66 -14.85 -30.07 -37.20
CA THR A 66 -15.47 -30.03 -38.54
C THR A 66 -15.37 -31.39 -39.23
N LEU A 67 -14.19 -32.03 -39.17
CA LEU A 67 -13.96 -33.37 -39.71
C LEU A 67 -14.77 -34.45 -38.99
N ALA A 68 -15.07 -34.28 -37.70
CA ALA A 68 -15.90 -35.22 -36.94
C ALA A 68 -17.40 -35.05 -37.24
N GLN A 69 -17.86 -33.83 -37.51
CA GLN A 69 -19.26 -33.53 -37.81
C GLN A 69 -19.65 -33.85 -39.26
N GLN A 70 -18.72 -33.61 -40.19
CA GLN A 70 -18.89 -34.00 -41.58
C GLN A 70 -18.56 -35.49 -41.66
N ASN A 71 -19.47 -36.35 -42.17
CA ASN A 71 -19.18 -37.76 -42.45
C ASN A 71 -18.19 -37.88 -43.64
N VAL A 72 -17.00 -37.28 -43.50
CA VAL A 72 -16.00 -37.17 -44.55
C VAL A 72 -15.49 -38.56 -44.88
N LYS A 73 -15.55 -38.93 -46.17
CA LYS A 73 -14.89 -40.14 -46.64
C LYS A 73 -13.39 -39.88 -46.66
N TRP A 74 -12.68 -40.54 -45.75
CA TRP A 74 -11.23 -40.50 -45.70
C TRP A 74 -10.62 -40.94 -47.03
N ASN A 75 -9.96 -40.00 -47.71
CA ASN A 75 -9.17 -40.29 -48.90
C ASN A 75 -7.68 -40.12 -48.58
N LYS A 76 -6.82 -40.65 -49.47
CA LYS A 76 -5.36 -40.62 -49.30
C LYS A 76 -4.82 -39.19 -49.21
N GLU A 77 -5.40 -38.26 -49.95
CA GLU A 77 -4.95 -36.86 -50.00
C GLU A 77 -5.17 -36.13 -48.67
N ILE A 78 -6.36 -36.25 -48.07
CA ILE A 78 -6.67 -35.67 -46.75
C ILE A 78 -5.72 -36.23 -45.68
N TYR A 79 -5.43 -37.53 -45.74
CA TYR A 79 -4.48 -38.16 -44.83
C TYR A 79 -3.05 -37.59 -45.01
N GLU A 80 -2.59 -37.43 -46.25
CA GLU A 80 -1.27 -36.85 -46.55
C GLU A 80 -1.16 -35.39 -46.09
N GLN A 81 -2.20 -34.58 -46.30
CA GLN A 81 -2.26 -33.19 -45.84
C GLN A 81 -2.25 -33.10 -44.31
N LEU A 82 -3.06 -33.92 -43.63
CA LEU A 82 -3.09 -33.98 -42.17
C LEU A 82 -1.76 -34.45 -41.58
N ALA A 83 -1.13 -35.45 -42.21
CA ALA A 83 0.19 -35.94 -41.81
C ALA A 83 1.27 -34.86 -42.00
N ALA A 84 1.24 -34.10 -43.09
CA ALA A 84 2.15 -32.99 -43.32
C ALA A 84 1.97 -31.88 -42.27
N ALA A 85 0.73 -31.46 -42.01
CA ALA A 85 0.41 -30.48 -40.98
C ALA A 85 0.83 -30.95 -39.58
N SER A 86 0.59 -32.22 -39.25
CA SER A 86 1.01 -32.82 -37.98
C SER A 86 2.52 -32.82 -37.79
N ARG A 87 3.31 -33.12 -38.83
CA ARG A 87 4.78 -33.04 -38.78
C ARG A 87 5.27 -31.60 -38.58
N GLN A 88 4.67 -30.65 -39.28
CA GLN A 88 5.00 -29.23 -39.12
C GLN A 88 4.67 -28.75 -37.70
N PHE A 89 3.47 -29.07 -37.21
CA PHE A 89 3.04 -28.77 -35.84
C PHE A 89 4.01 -29.36 -34.81
N SER A 90 4.35 -30.64 -34.94
CA SER A 90 5.30 -31.31 -34.03
C SER A 90 6.68 -30.66 -34.02
N SER A 91 7.20 -30.28 -35.19
CA SER A 91 8.49 -29.59 -35.30
C SER A 91 8.47 -28.22 -34.61
N ILE A 92 7.42 -27.44 -34.83
CA ILE A 92 7.26 -26.12 -34.22
C ILE A 92 7.06 -26.24 -32.71
N LEU A 93 6.26 -27.20 -32.27
CA LEU A 93 6.01 -27.47 -30.86
C LEU A 93 7.31 -27.87 -30.13
N ASN A 94 8.14 -28.73 -30.74
CA ASN A 94 9.43 -29.11 -30.17
C ASN A 94 10.38 -27.91 -30.04
N ASN A 95 10.45 -27.06 -31.06
CA ASN A 95 11.28 -25.84 -31.00
C ASN A 95 10.78 -24.86 -29.93
N ALA A 96 9.46 -24.67 -29.83
CA ALA A 96 8.84 -23.83 -28.81
C ALA A 96 9.07 -24.40 -27.40
N TYR A 97 8.97 -25.72 -27.24
CA TYR A 97 9.28 -26.41 -25.99
C TYR A 97 10.72 -26.17 -25.53
N ASP A 98 11.69 -26.27 -26.45
CA ASP A 98 13.10 -26.00 -26.15
C ASP A 98 13.33 -24.53 -25.73
N ASP A 99 12.66 -23.58 -26.36
CA ASP A 99 12.71 -22.15 -25.98
C ASP A 99 12.12 -21.93 -24.57
N ILE A 100 10.97 -22.52 -24.29
CA ILE A 100 10.32 -22.45 -22.98
C ILE A 100 11.19 -23.08 -21.89
N LYS A 101 11.82 -24.20 -22.18
CA LYS A 101 12.76 -24.84 -21.26
C LYS A 101 13.95 -23.93 -20.94
N LYS A 102 14.50 -23.23 -21.94
CA LYS A 102 15.58 -22.24 -21.74
C LYS A 102 15.10 -21.07 -20.88
N LYS A 103 13.90 -20.54 -21.15
CA LYS A 103 13.27 -19.47 -20.36
C LYS A 103 13.04 -19.89 -18.91
N ALA A 104 12.51 -21.08 -18.69
CA ALA A 104 12.31 -21.64 -17.34
C ALA A 104 13.64 -21.76 -16.59
N ASN A 105 14.67 -22.32 -17.21
CA ASN A 105 16.01 -22.40 -16.63
C ASN A 105 16.57 -21.02 -16.28
N HIS A 106 16.42 -20.04 -17.18
CA HIS A 106 16.86 -18.68 -16.93
C HIS A 106 16.13 -18.04 -15.73
N ALA A 107 14.83 -18.27 -15.61
CA ALA A 107 14.08 -17.80 -14.46
C ALA A 107 14.51 -18.48 -13.15
N TYR A 108 14.81 -19.79 -13.17
CA TYR A 108 15.37 -20.47 -11.99
C TYR A 108 16.73 -19.92 -11.59
N GLU A 109 17.59 -19.56 -12.55
CA GLU A 109 18.84 -18.84 -12.28
C GLU A 109 18.61 -17.45 -11.68
N LEU A 110 17.62 -16.71 -12.18
CA LEU A 110 17.24 -15.41 -11.62
C LEU A 110 16.72 -15.55 -10.18
N ILE A 111 15.88 -16.57 -9.89
CA ILE A 111 15.41 -16.87 -8.52
C ILE A 111 16.58 -17.18 -7.60
N SER A 112 17.52 -18.01 -8.05
CA SER A 112 18.73 -18.35 -7.27
C SER A 112 19.58 -17.11 -6.96
N ARG A 113 19.80 -16.25 -7.97
CA ARG A 113 20.51 -14.96 -7.81
C ARG A 113 19.78 -14.01 -6.86
N ALA A 114 18.45 -13.94 -6.95
CA ALA A 114 17.64 -13.11 -6.08
C ALA A 114 17.68 -13.59 -4.63
N ARG A 115 17.63 -14.91 -4.40
CA ARG A 115 17.84 -15.53 -3.07
C ARG A 115 19.23 -15.23 -2.52
N ALA A 116 20.28 -15.24 -3.33
CA ALA A 116 21.62 -14.82 -2.91
C ALA A 116 21.66 -13.33 -2.52
N ALA A 117 21.06 -12.44 -3.32
CA ALA A 117 20.97 -11.01 -3.02
C ALA A 117 20.17 -10.72 -1.72
N MET A 118 19.11 -11.49 -1.44
CA MET A 118 18.39 -11.41 -0.17
C MET A 118 19.29 -11.76 1.03
N LYS A 119 20.11 -12.81 0.91
CA LYS A 119 21.06 -13.20 1.97
C LYS A 119 22.14 -12.16 2.21
N GLU A 120 22.54 -11.43 1.17
CA GLU A 120 23.48 -10.31 1.26
C GLU A 120 22.84 -9.02 1.83
N GLY A 121 21.52 -9.00 2.06
CA GLY A 121 20.80 -7.82 2.56
C GLY A 121 20.56 -6.73 1.51
N LYS A 122 20.75 -7.03 0.21
CA LYS A 122 20.46 -6.10 -0.88
C LYS A 122 18.96 -6.06 -1.11
N LYS A 123 18.28 -5.03 -0.62
CA LYS A 123 16.80 -4.99 -0.59
C LYS A 123 16.15 -4.80 -1.95
N GLU A 124 16.70 -3.94 -2.81
CA GLU A 124 16.04 -3.58 -4.08
C GLU A 124 16.24 -4.64 -5.18
N GLN A 125 17.39 -5.31 -5.17
CA GLN A 125 17.78 -6.23 -6.24
C GLN A 125 16.83 -7.43 -6.38
N PRO A 126 16.40 -8.11 -5.30
CA PRO A 126 15.42 -9.19 -5.37
C PRO A 126 14.08 -8.79 -6.00
N PHE A 127 13.58 -7.57 -5.75
CA PHE A 127 12.34 -7.09 -6.36
C PHE A 127 12.50 -6.83 -7.86
N LYS A 128 13.64 -6.27 -8.29
CA LYS A 128 13.93 -6.10 -9.73
C LYS A 128 13.97 -7.45 -10.46
N LEU A 129 14.69 -8.42 -9.88
CA LEU A 129 14.75 -9.77 -10.42
C LEU A 129 13.37 -10.46 -10.41
N TYR A 130 12.54 -10.23 -9.39
CA TYR A 130 11.17 -10.75 -9.35
C TYR A 130 10.32 -10.26 -10.53
N SER A 131 10.41 -8.97 -10.88
CA SER A 131 9.70 -8.42 -12.05
C SER A 131 10.14 -9.11 -13.34
N GLU A 132 11.45 -9.30 -13.55
CA GLU A 132 11.98 -10.02 -14.73
C GLU A 132 11.49 -11.48 -14.76
N ILE A 133 11.49 -12.18 -13.63
CA ILE A 133 10.99 -13.55 -13.51
C ILE A 133 9.50 -13.62 -13.87
N GLN A 134 8.70 -12.65 -13.43
CA GLN A 134 7.27 -12.59 -13.70
C GLN A 134 6.99 -12.35 -15.19
N GLU A 135 7.76 -11.49 -15.85
CA GLU A 135 7.69 -11.28 -17.30
C GLU A 135 7.99 -12.57 -18.07
N ILE A 136 9.05 -13.29 -17.69
CA ILE A 136 9.38 -14.58 -18.30
C ILE A 136 8.24 -15.59 -18.09
N SER A 137 7.69 -15.70 -16.89
CA SER A 137 6.58 -16.62 -16.58
C SER A 137 5.33 -16.32 -17.41
N ASN A 138 4.99 -15.04 -17.55
CA ASN A 138 3.84 -14.60 -18.34
C ASN A 138 4.05 -14.78 -19.84
N SER A 139 5.30 -14.82 -20.32
CA SER A 139 5.64 -15.06 -21.71
C SER A 139 5.48 -16.52 -22.16
N ILE A 140 5.24 -17.46 -21.23
CA ILE A 140 4.99 -18.86 -21.57
C ILE A 140 3.58 -19.01 -22.18
N PRO A 141 3.47 -19.54 -23.42
CA PRO A 141 2.19 -19.76 -24.10
C PRO A 141 1.30 -20.75 -23.35
N ASN A 142 -0.01 -20.65 -23.54
CA ASN A 142 -0.98 -21.49 -22.84
C ASN A 142 -0.93 -22.99 -23.18
N PRO A 143 -0.56 -23.42 -24.41
CA PRO A 143 -0.35 -24.83 -24.73
C PRO A 143 0.68 -25.54 -23.82
N PHE A 144 1.56 -24.79 -23.16
CA PHE A 144 2.56 -25.29 -22.21
C PHE A 144 2.11 -25.05 -20.76
N PHE A 145 0.85 -25.36 -20.49
CA PHE A 145 0.21 -25.10 -19.21
C PHE A 145 0.96 -25.76 -18.04
N GLU A 146 1.44 -26.99 -18.20
CA GLU A 146 2.14 -27.70 -17.12
C GLU A 146 3.47 -27.03 -16.77
N GLU A 147 4.28 -26.68 -17.76
CA GLU A 147 5.53 -25.94 -17.54
C GLU A 147 5.27 -24.57 -16.94
N LYS A 148 4.24 -23.87 -17.44
CA LYS A 148 3.81 -22.58 -16.91
C LYS A 148 3.38 -22.68 -15.46
N LYS A 149 2.60 -23.71 -15.10
CA LYS A 149 2.13 -23.99 -13.74
C LYS A 149 3.31 -24.25 -12.80
N ILE A 150 4.22 -25.16 -13.15
CA ILE A 150 5.42 -25.45 -12.36
C ILE A 150 6.23 -24.17 -12.13
N MET A 151 6.42 -23.38 -13.18
CA MET A 151 7.12 -22.10 -13.05
C MET A 151 6.39 -21.13 -12.11
N GLN A 152 5.07 -20.96 -12.28
CA GLN A 152 4.26 -20.08 -11.43
C GLN A 152 4.28 -20.48 -9.96
N GLU A 153 4.27 -21.78 -9.66
CA GLU A 153 4.42 -22.29 -8.29
C GLU A 153 5.78 -21.85 -7.68
N GLN A 154 6.86 -21.95 -8.44
CA GLN A 154 8.20 -21.50 -8.02
C GLN A 154 8.28 -19.97 -7.86
N VAL A 155 7.65 -19.20 -8.76
CA VAL A 155 7.56 -17.74 -8.64
C VAL A 155 6.78 -17.34 -7.39
N MET A 156 5.68 -18.04 -7.10
CA MET A 156 4.84 -17.79 -5.93
C MET A 156 5.56 -18.13 -4.62
N GLU A 157 6.30 -19.25 -4.59
CA GLU A 157 7.14 -19.62 -3.45
C GLU A 157 8.21 -18.55 -3.18
N PHE A 158 8.91 -18.10 -4.23
CA PHE A 158 9.88 -17.03 -4.13
C PHE A 158 9.26 -15.70 -3.66
N TYR A 159 8.07 -15.34 -4.15
CA TYR A 159 7.35 -14.15 -3.67
C TYR A 159 7.02 -14.22 -2.17
N LYS A 160 6.59 -15.39 -1.68
CA LYS A 160 6.35 -15.62 -0.24
C LYS A 160 7.63 -15.43 0.57
N GLU A 161 8.76 -15.97 0.11
CA GLU A 161 10.07 -15.75 0.76
C GLU A 161 10.46 -14.28 0.82
N LEU A 162 10.29 -13.55 -0.28
CA LEU A 162 10.60 -12.12 -0.39
C LEU A 162 9.76 -11.28 0.58
N LYS A 163 8.46 -11.55 0.63
CA LYS A 163 7.53 -10.90 1.55
C LYS A 163 7.89 -11.20 3.01
N ASN A 164 8.10 -12.48 3.34
CA ASN A 164 8.46 -12.89 4.70
C ASN A 164 9.77 -12.25 5.16
N THR A 165 10.75 -12.12 4.27
CA THR A 165 12.03 -11.45 4.59
C THR A 165 11.82 -9.96 4.88
N THR A 166 11.03 -9.28 4.05
CA THR A 166 10.69 -7.85 4.23
C THR A 166 9.92 -7.61 5.54
N ASP A 167 8.92 -8.46 5.81
CA ASP A 167 8.12 -8.39 7.03
C ASP A 167 8.98 -8.64 8.27
N ASN A 168 9.89 -9.62 8.24
CA ASN A 168 10.81 -9.91 9.33
C ASN A 168 11.77 -8.74 9.62
N GLU A 169 12.28 -8.07 8.58
CA GLU A 169 13.11 -6.87 8.77
C GLU A 169 12.32 -5.71 9.38
N LEU A 170 11.07 -5.50 8.91
CA LEU A 170 10.19 -4.49 9.45
C LEU A 170 9.89 -4.77 10.94
N ILE A 171 9.57 -6.03 11.28
CA ILE A 171 9.36 -6.48 12.66
C ILE A 171 10.60 -6.21 13.52
N LYS A 172 11.81 -6.55 13.04
CA LYS A 172 13.07 -6.28 13.74
C LYS A 172 13.27 -4.78 13.98
N ARG A 173 13.04 -3.95 12.95
CA ARG A 173 13.15 -2.48 13.06
C ARG A 173 12.18 -1.92 14.10
N VAL A 174 10.94 -2.39 14.09
CA VAL A 174 9.94 -1.98 15.09
C VAL A 174 10.35 -2.41 16.48
N TYR A 175 10.87 -3.62 16.66
CA TYR A 175 11.34 -4.07 17.96
C TYR A 175 12.49 -3.20 18.51
N ILE A 176 13.42 -2.78 17.66
CA ILE A 176 14.49 -1.85 18.03
C ILE A 176 13.90 -0.50 18.46
N LEU A 177 13.00 0.09 17.66
CA LEU A 177 12.33 1.35 17.98
C LEU A 177 11.54 1.27 19.30
N VAL A 178 10.80 0.18 19.52
CA VAL A 178 10.04 -0.06 20.76
C VAL A 178 10.97 -0.12 21.97
N ASN A 179 12.12 -0.80 21.86
CA ASN A 179 13.10 -0.86 22.94
C ASN A 179 13.75 0.50 23.23
N GLU A 180 14.05 1.28 22.20
CA GLU A 180 14.57 2.63 22.35
C GLU A 180 13.56 3.57 23.03
N LEU A 181 12.28 3.49 22.61
CA LEU A 181 11.16 4.20 23.24
C LEU A 181 11.02 3.82 24.71
N ASN A 182 11.11 2.53 25.04
CA ASN A 182 11.05 2.06 26.43
C ASN A 182 12.17 2.65 27.29
N ARG A 183 13.41 2.67 26.77
CA ARG A 183 14.56 3.27 27.47
C ARG A 183 14.41 4.77 27.67
N MET A 184 13.89 5.49 26.68
CA MET A 184 13.61 6.93 26.83
C MET A 184 12.50 7.20 27.85
N ILE A 185 11.44 6.40 27.85
CA ILE A 185 10.36 6.50 28.84
C ILE A 185 10.92 6.31 30.26
N GLU A 186 11.76 5.31 30.48
CA GLU A 186 12.43 5.10 31.76
C GLU A 186 13.28 6.32 32.16
N ARG A 187 14.08 6.86 31.22
CA ARG A 187 14.87 8.07 31.44
C ARG A 187 14.01 9.28 31.80
N ILE A 188 12.88 9.49 31.13
CA ILE A 188 11.96 10.58 31.42
C ILE A 188 11.39 10.41 32.83
N ASN A 189 10.96 9.21 33.19
CA ASN A 189 10.44 8.94 34.54
C ASN A 189 11.49 9.23 35.62
N ASP A 190 12.77 8.90 35.38
CA ASP A 190 13.85 9.23 36.30
C ASP A 190 14.13 10.73 36.40
N LEU A 191 14.04 11.48 35.29
CA LEU A 191 14.16 12.94 35.30
C LEU A 191 13.01 13.61 36.05
N VAL A 192 11.78 13.11 35.87
CA VAL A 192 10.59 13.56 36.60
C VAL A 192 10.77 13.33 38.11
N ARG A 193 11.25 12.15 38.52
CA ARG A 193 11.55 11.83 39.94
C ARG A 193 12.61 12.77 40.53
N LYS A 194 13.64 13.11 39.74
CA LYS A 194 14.70 14.06 40.13
C LYS A 194 14.27 15.52 40.07
N ARG A 195 13.03 15.81 39.66
CA ARG A 195 12.48 17.15 39.43
C ARG A 195 13.22 17.97 38.35
N ASP A 196 13.92 17.30 37.44
CA ASP A 196 14.61 17.94 36.31
C ASP A 196 13.67 18.06 35.10
N MET A 197 12.72 19.00 35.22
CA MET A 197 11.63 19.17 34.27
C MET A 197 12.07 19.61 32.86
N PRO A 198 13.00 20.56 32.68
CA PRO A 198 13.42 20.97 31.34
C PRO A 198 13.97 19.80 30.52
N ASN A 199 14.80 18.95 31.15
CA ASN A 199 15.34 17.77 30.48
C ASN A 199 14.28 16.69 30.26
N ALA A 200 13.33 16.52 31.19
CA ALA A 200 12.23 15.56 31.01
C ALA A 200 11.36 15.93 29.80
N ILE A 201 11.00 17.21 29.65
CA ILE A 201 10.22 17.72 28.51
C ILE A 201 11.00 17.53 27.19
N ALA A 202 12.28 17.87 27.16
CA ALA A 202 13.11 17.69 25.98
C ALA A 202 13.21 16.21 25.55
N ASN A 203 13.31 15.27 26.50
CA ASN A 203 13.30 13.84 26.19
C ASN A 203 11.90 13.35 25.76
N TYR A 204 10.83 13.90 26.33
CA TYR A 204 9.46 13.57 25.92
C TYR A 204 9.19 13.93 24.46
N ILE A 205 9.61 15.12 24.01
CA ILE A 205 9.46 15.55 22.61
C ILE A 205 10.18 14.58 21.67
N LYS A 206 11.44 14.23 21.97
CA LYS A 206 12.20 13.23 21.19
C LYS A 206 11.52 11.86 21.19
N CYS A 207 10.94 11.47 22.32
CA CYS A 207 10.20 10.22 22.44
C CYS A 207 8.93 10.23 21.56
N MET A 208 8.24 11.36 21.44
CA MET A 208 7.11 11.53 20.52
C MET A 208 7.53 11.46 19.05
N GLU A 209 8.68 12.03 18.69
CA GLU A 209 9.24 11.91 17.34
C GLU A 209 9.51 10.44 16.97
N LEU A 210 10.14 9.68 17.86
CA LEU A 210 10.38 8.25 17.65
C LEU A 210 9.10 7.41 17.67
N TYR A 211 8.10 7.79 18.47
CA TYR A 211 6.79 7.15 18.48
C TYR A 211 6.07 7.27 17.14
N ASN A 212 6.17 8.43 16.49
CA ASN A 212 5.58 8.66 15.17
C ASN A 212 6.26 7.85 14.06
N GLN A 213 7.47 7.32 14.28
CA GLN A 213 8.15 6.42 13.35
C GLN A 213 7.66 4.97 13.44
N VAL A 214 6.84 4.62 14.45
CA VAL A 214 6.25 3.28 14.55
C VAL A 214 5.16 3.13 13.47
N PRO A 215 5.30 2.17 12.54
CA PRO A 215 4.34 1.98 11.45
C PRO A 215 2.94 1.64 11.96
N GLU A 216 1.92 2.06 11.23
CA GLU A 216 0.51 1.90 11.63
C GLU A 216 0.08 0.44 11.77
N GLY A 217 0.69 -0.48 11.01
CA GLY A 217 0.43 -1.93 11.13
C GLY A 217 0.80 -2.53 12.50
N PHE A 218 1.52 -1.81 13.37
CA PHE A 218 1.94 -2.27 14.70
C PHE A 218 1.12 -1.67 15.84
N LEU A 219 -0.21 -1.59 15.66
CA LEU A 219 -1.16 -0.95 16.59
C LEU A 219 -1.00 -1.40 18.05
N ARG A 220 -0.73 -2.69 18.31
CA ARG A 220 -0.57 -3.19 19.68
C ARG A 220 0.60 -2.51 20.41
N HIS A 221 1.76 -2.43 19.75
CA HIS A 221 2.94 -1.76 20.31
C HIS A 221 2.71 -0.25 20.42
N LYS A 222 2.13 0.34 19.37
CA LYS A 222 1.82 1.77 19.31
C LYS A 222 0.88 2.18 20.44
N ASN A 223 -0.23 1.48 20.64
CA ASN A 223 -1.16 1.76 21.75
C ASN A 223 -0.49 1.59 23.11
N SER A 224 0.29 0.54 23.33
CA SER A 224 0.98 0.31 24.60
C SER A 224 1.95 1.45 24.95
N ILE A 225 2.70 1.95 23.97
CA ILE A 225 3.63 3.08 24.17
C ILE A 225 2.85 4.38 24.33
N GLY A 226 1.81 4.59 23.53
CA GLY A 226 0.95 5.77 23.58
C GLY A 226 0.31 5.97 24.95
N MET A 227 -0.17 4.89 25.59
CA MET A 227 -0.71 4.97 26.96
C MET A 227 0.35 5.42 27.98
N ARG A 228 1.58 4.92 27.88
CA ARG A 228 2.68 5.33 28.77
C ARG A 228 3.12 6.77 28.54
N LEU A 229 3.15 7.20 27.28
CA LEU A 229 3.43 8.60 26.93
C LEU A 229 2.33 9.54 27.45
N LEU A 230 1.07 9.11 27.39
CA LEU A 230 -0.05 9.86 27.94
C LEU A 230 0.08 10.06 29.46
N ASP A 231 0.54 9.03 30.18
CA ASP A 231 0.75 9.13 31.63
C ASP A 231 1.93 10.06 31.99
N ILE A 232 3.00 10.02 31.20
CA ILE A 232 4.11 10.98 31.31
C ILE A 232 3.61 12.40 31.04
N TYR A 233 2.82 12.60 30.00
CA TYR A 233 2.26 13.90 29.64
C TYR A 233 1.44 14.50 30.78
N LYS A 234 0.52 13.71 31.36
CA LYS A 234 -0.27 14.13 32.54
C LYS A 234 0.64 14.52 33.71
N SER A 235 1.70 13.76 33.95
CA SER A 235 2.65 14.06 35.02
C SER A 235 3.34 15.40 34.77
N LEU A 236 3.87 15.61 33.56
CA LEU A 236 4.53 16.86 33.18
C LEU A 236 3.59 18.07 33.19
N SER A 237 2.32 17.91 32.76
CA SER A 237 1.34 19.00 32.75
C SER A 237 1.02 19.48 34.16
N ILE A 238 0.79 18.56 35.10
CA ILE A 238 0.55 18.87 36.52
C ILE A 238 1.73 19.66 37.10
N TYR A 239 2.97 19.24 36.83
CA TYR A 239 4.16 19.97 37.29
C TYR A 239 4.26 21.38 36.71
N THR A 240 3.92 21.53 35.42
CA THR A 240 3.94 22.82 34.74
C THR A 240 2.92 23.77 35.39
N GLU A 241 1.71 23.29 35.65
CA GLU A 241 0.65 24.04 36.35
C GLU A 241 1.08 24.46 37.77
N ILE A 242 1.65 23.53 38.55
CA ILE A 242 2.17 23.82 39.90
C ILE A 242 3.23 24.92 39.84
N SER A 243 4.15 24.86 38.86
CA SER A 243 5.22 25.86 38.72
C SER A 243 4.68 27.25 38.39
N ILE A 244 3.62 27.33 37.56
CA ILE A 244 2.95 28.57 37.21
C ILE A 244 2.27 29.17 38.45
N LEU A 245 1.55 28.35 39.22
CA LEU A 245 0.89 28.79 40.46
C LEU A 245 1.90 29.25 41.52
N GLN A 246 3.01 28.53 41.70
CA GLN A 246 4.09 28.95 42.61
C GLN A 246 4.70 30.28 42.20
N ARG A 247 4.93 30.49 40.90
CA ARG A 247 5.43 31.77 40.38
C ARG A 247 4.42 32.89 40.64
N GLN A 248 3.14 32.68 40.38
CA GLN A 248 2.08 33.66 40.63
C GLN A 248 1.98 34.03 42.12
N LEU A 249 2.05 33.05 43.02
CA LEU A 249 2.05 33.29 44.47
C LEU A 249 3.29 34.06 44.92
N SER A 250 4.48 33.76 44.38
CA SER A 250 5.72 34.48 44.70
C SER A 250 5.75 35.92 44.15
N GLN A 251 5.02 36.16 43.07
CA GLN A 251 4.91 37.46 42.41
C GLN A 251 3.75 38.31 42.92
N GLN A 252 2.89 37.79 43.81
CA GLN A 252 1.97 38.67 44.52
C GLN A 252 2.79 39.62 45.39
N PRO A 253 2.88 40.92 45.04
CA PRO A 253 3.53 41.87 45.94
C PRO A 253 2.78 41.79 47.25
N SER A 254 3.52 41.71 48.35
CA SER A 254 2.95 41.79 49.70
C SER A 254 2.24 43.13 49.84
N GLN A 255 0.99 43.22 49.39
CA GLN A 255 0.07 44.27 49.76
C GLN A 255 -0.26 44.02 51.23
N ARG A 256 0.70 44.36 52.10
CA ARG A 256 0.38 44.69 53.48
C ARG A 256 -0.67 45.80 53.39
N PRO A 257 -1.85 45.62 53.99
CA PRO A 257 -2.83 46.69 54.04
C PRO A 257 -2.27 47.79 54.96
N SER A 258 -1.60 48.77 54.37
CA SER A 258 -1.33 50.05 55.01
C SER A 258 -2.66 50.76 55.15
N GLN A 259 -3.26 50.60 56.32
CA GLN A 259 -4.48 51.29 56.70
C GLN A 259 -4.27 52.81 56.76
N ILE A 260 -5.23 53.50 56.16
CA ILE A 260 -5.72 54.84 56.50
C ILE A 260 -4.86 56.02 56.02
N GLN A 261 -5.28 56.64 54.92
CA GLN A 261 -5.85 57.99 55.01
C GLN A 261 -6.82 58.29 53.86
N GLN A 262 -7.95 58.85 54.28
CA GLN A 262 -9.11 59.28 53.51
C GLN A 262 -8.76 60.41 52.54
N GLY A 263 -9.49 60.50 51.42
CA GLY A 263 -9.48 61.71 50.61
C GLY A 263 -10.13 61.58 49.24
N GLN A 264 -11.46 61.63 49.23
CA GLN A 264 -12.31 62.33 48.24
C GLN A 264 -12.10 62.13 46.73
N GLN A 265 -13.22 61.72 46.12
CA GLN A 265 -13.81 62.29 44.89
C GLN A 265 -12.95 62.31 43.62
N ALA A 266 -13.37 61.52 42.61
CA ALA A 266 -13.87 62.09 41.36
C ALA A 266 -14.42 61.00 40.44
N GLN A 267 -15.61 61.28 39.91
CA GLN A 267 -16.16 60.69 38.69
C GLN A 267 -15.17 60.87 37.53
N LYS A 268 -14.97 59.81 36.73
CA LYS A 268 -14.57 59.84 35.30
C LYS A 268 -14.74 58.42 34.77
N ALA A 269 -15.81 58.21 34.00
CA ALA A 269 -15.78 58.17 32.54
C ALA A 269 -15.23 56.83 32.03
N ALA A 270 -16.11 56.07 31.39
CA ALA A 270 -15.77 54.90 30.59
C ALA A 270 -14.74 55.32 29.53
N GLU A 271 -13.48 54.95 29.76
CA GLU A 271 -12.44 55.01 28.74
C GLU A 271 -12.54 53.76 27.86
N PRO A 272 -12.39 53.92 26.54
CA PRO A 272 -12.50 52.84 25.59
C PRO A 272 -11.36 51.84 25.80
N GLN A 273 -11.68 50.56 25.57
CA GLN A 273 -10.76 49.45 25.48
C GLN A 273 -9.44 49.90 24.83
N SER A 274 -8.38 49.96 25.63
CA SER A 274 -7.02 50.10 25.14
C SER A 274 -6.79 48.96 24.15
N GLY A 275 -6.80 49.30 22.86
CA GLY A 275 -6.62 48.32 21.79
C GLY A 275 -5.34 47.57 22.04
N MET A 276 -5.44 46.25 22.23
CA MET A 276 -4.28 45.37 22.28
C MET A 276 -3.39 45.66 21.07
N SER A 277 -2.09 45.75 21.31
CA SER A 277 -1.10 45.91 20.24
C SER A 277 -1.16 44.74 19.27
N LEU A 278 -0.67 44.95 18.04
CA LEU A 278 -0.60 43.90 17.02
C LEU A 278 0.12 42.64 17.53
N SER A 279 1.19 42.80 18.32
CA SER A 279 1.91 41.68 18.95
C SER A 279 1.04 40.92 19.96
N GLU A 280 0.27 41.63 20.79
CA GLU A 280 -0.59 41.01 21.80
C GLU A 280 -1.74 40.24 21.18
N LYS A 281 -2.34 40.77 20.08
CA LYS A 281 -3.39 40.05 19.33
C LYS A 281 -2.87 38.76 18.69
N LYS A 282 -1.67 38.79 18.11
CA LYS A 282 -1.03 37.58 17.56
C LYS A 282 -0.73 36.54 18.63
N GLU A 283 -0.24 36.98 19.79
CA GLU A 283 0.06 36.07 20.89
C GLU A 283 -1.20 35.50 21.54
N SER A 284 -2.26 36.32 21.66
CA SER A 284 -3.59 35.87 22.08
C SER A 284 -4.15 34.81 21.13
N ALA A 285 -4.09 35.04 19.82
CA ALA A 285 -4.53 34.09 18.82
C ALA A 285 -3.80 32.74 18.93
N LYS A 286 -2.46 32.75 19.08
CA LYS A 286 -1.68 31.51 19.28
C LYS A 286 -2.12 30.74 20.52
N ARG A 287 -2.30 31.43 21.65
CA ARG A 287 -2.80 30.82 22.90
C ARG A 287 -4.20 30.24 22.74
N ASN A 288 -5.07 30.90 22.00
CA ASN A 288 -6.43 30.42 21.74
C ASN A 288 -6.45 29.19 20.82
N ILE A 289 -5.57 29.11 19.81
CA ILE A 289 -5.39 27.92 18.98
C ILE A 289 -4.93 26.72 19.81
N GLU A 290 -3.95 26.91 20.69
CA GLU A 290 -3.43 25.84 21.56
C GLU A 290 -4.49 25.29 22.52
N LYS A 291 -5.43 26.14 22.95
CA LYS A 291 -6.53 25.77 23.84
C LYS A 291 -7.77 25.22 23.11
N GLY A 292 -7.80 25.24 21.77
CA GLY A 292 -8.96 24.83 20.98
C GLY A 292 -10.09 25.87 20.89
N PHE A 293 -9.84 27.12 21.30
CA PHE A 293 -10.78 28.24 21.20
C PHE A 293 -10.69 28.91 19.82
N TYR A 294 -11.14 28.20 18.79
CA TYR A 294 -10.93 28.62 17.39
C TYR A 294 -11.71 29.88 17.00
N LYS A 295 -12.89 30.15 17.60
CA LYS A 295 -13.68 31.34 17.28
C LYS A 295 -12.99 32.62 17.78
N GLU A 296 -12.48 32.57 18.99
CA GLU A 296 -11.72 33.64 19.63
C GLU A 296 -10.40 33.88 18.90
N ALA A 297 -9.71 32.81 18.50
CA ALA A 297 -8.49 32.92 17.70
C ALA A 297 -8.73 33.57 16.32
N ILE A 298 -9.86 33.27 15.67
CA ILE A 298 -10.23 33.91 14.39
C ILE A 298 -10.45 35.42 14.58
N ASN A 299 -11.17 35.82 15.63
CA ASN A 299 -11.41 37.23 15.91
C ASN A 299 -10.09 37.98 16.16
N ASP A 300 -9.21 37.45 17.00
CA ASP A 300 -7.90 38.05 17.29
C ASP A 300 -7.04 38.22 16.01
N ILE A 301 -7.07 37.25 15.10
CA ILE A 301 -6.33 37.31 13.82
C ILE A 301 -6.97 38.28 12.84
N GLN A 302 -8.30 38.35 12.77
CA GLN A 302 -8.98 39.32 11.92
C GLN A 302 -8.67 40.74 12.37
N GLU A 303 -8.67 41.00 13.67
CA GLU A 303 -8.28 42.29 14.23
C GLU A 303 -6.80 42.60 13.96
N ALA A 304 -5.90 41.62 14.03
CA ALA A 304 -4.50 41.78 13.66
C ALA A 304 -4.32 42.11 12.16
N LEU A 305 -5.07 41.45 11.28
CA LEU A 305 -5.06 41.72 9.84
C LEU A 305 -5.72 43.05 9.47
N GLN A 306 -6.64 43.57 10.28
CA GLN A 306 -7.14 44.94 10.13
C GLN A 306 -6.06 45.98 10.48
N MET A 307 -5.22 45.68 11.47
CA MET A 307 -4.09 46.55 11.86
C MET A 307 -2.93 46.49 10.85
N ASP A 308 -2.60 45.31 10.34
CA ASP A 308 -1.63 45.13 9.25
C ASP A 308 -2.09 44.03 8.27
N PRO A 309 -2.70 44.42 7.14
CA PRO A 309 -3.16 43.47 6.11
C PRO A 309 -2.05 42.68 5.41
N ARG A 310 -0.78 43.09 5.58
CA ARG A 310 0.37 42.44 4.94
C ARG A 310 1.16 41.56 5.91
N ASP A 311 0.77 41.47 7.18
CA ASP A 311 1.47 40.63 8.16
C ASP A 311 1.48 39.15 7.71
N PRO A 312 2.66 38.59 7.37
CA PRO A 312 2.77 37.21 6.90
C PRO A 312 2.41 36.21 7.99
N GLU A 313 2.67 36.54 9.25
CA GLU A 313 2.42 35.66 10.40
C GLU A 313 0.91 35.51 10.66
N ALA A 314 0.17 36.62 10.62
CA ALA A 314 -1.29 36.60 10.79
C ALA A 314 -1.98 35.80 9.66
N LYS A 315 -1.48 35.88 8.42
CA LYS A 315 -1.97 35.08 7.29
C LYS A 315 -1.73 33.58 7.46
N VAL A 316 -0.55 33.18 7.94
CA VAL A 316 -0.22 31.78 8.22
C VAL A 316 -1.12 31.23 9.33
N LEU A 317 -1.33 32.00 10.41
CA LEU A 317 -2.23 31.59 11.49
C LEU A 317 -3.69 31.46 11.01
N HIS A 318 -4.16 32.37 10.16
CA HIS A 318 -5.50 32.29 9.57
C HIS A 318 -5.69 31.03 8.71
N ALA A 319 -4.70 30.69 7.88
CA ALA A 319 -4.73 29.48 7.05
C ALA A 319 -4.72 28.20 7.92
N LYS A 320 -3.90 28.19 8.98
CA LYS A 320 -3.82 27.08 9.93
C LYS A 320 -5.14 26.82 10.64
N ILE A 321 -5.87 27.87 11.05
CA ILE A 321 -7.18 27.68 11.69
C ILE A 321 -8.20 27.10 10.70
N LYS A 322 -8.23 27.56 9.44
CA LYS A 322 -9.15 27.01 8.42
C LYS A 322 -8.96 25.52 8.15
N THR A 323 -7.76 24.98 8.38
CA THR A 323 -7.51 23.54 8.25
C THR A 323 -7.92 22.73 9.48
N LEU A 324 -8.12 23.40 10.63
CA LEU A 324 -8.45 22.78 11.91
C LEU A 324 -9.94 22.87 12.28
N SER A 325 -10.68 23.82 11.69
CA SER A 325 -12.12 24.03 11.86
C SER A 325 -12.98 23.22 10.90
#